data_AF-A0A1U9JW07-F1
#
_entry.id   AF-A0A1U9JW07-F1
#
_cell.length_a   1.000
_cell.length_b   1.000
_cell.length_c   1.000
_cell.angle_alpha   90.00
_cell.angle_beta   90.00
_cell.angle_gamma   90.00
#
_symmetry.space_group_name_H-M   'P 1'
#
loop_
_entity.id
_entity.type
_entity.pdbx_description
1 polymer ?
#
loop_
_entity_poly.entity_id
_entity_poly.type
_entity_poly.pdbx_seq_one_letter_code
_entity_poly.pdbx_strand_id
1 'polypeptide(L)' 'MMKKYLVFLTLFTLLGASSALAAECSTVGRQVADEQGGELVKVTPAVEKGRDVCIVVVLVQSADGGKPSRVEVAVPAG' A
#
# COMPACT_ATOMS: atom_id res chain seq x y z
N MET A 1 8.07 39.65 20.52
CA MET A 1 8.80 38.68 19.68
C MET A 1 8.20 37.25 19.71
N MET A 2 7.46 36.81 20.74
CA MET A 2 6.97 35.41 20.88
C MET A 2 5.73 35.03 20.04
N LYS A 3 4.90 35.98 19.62
CA LYS A 3 3.62 35.71 18.90
C LYS A 3 3.83 35.22 17.46
N LYS A 4 4.98 35.54 16.84
CA LYS A 4 5.32 35.13 15.45
C LYS A 4 5.60 33.63 15.33
N TYR A 5 6.13 33.00 16.39
CA TYR A 5 6.41 31.55 16.40
C TYR A 5 5.14 30.71 16.60
N LEU A 6 4.12 31.29 17.22
CA LEU A 6 2.85 30.61 17.48
C LEU A 6 2.02 30.44 16.19
N VAL A 7 2.14 31.38 15.24
CA VAL A 7 1.53 31.27 13.90
C VAL A 7 2.25 30.25 13.02
N PHE A 8 3.56 30.09 13.20
CA PHE A 8 4.36 29.14 12.42
C PHE A 8 4.08 27.67 12.81
N LEU A 9 3.68 27.41 14.06
CA LEU A 9 3.40 26.06 14.55
C LEU A 9 2.04 25.51 14.09
N THR A 10 1.07 26.39 13.81
CA THR A 10 -0.30 26.02 13.42
C THR A 10 -0.45 25.65 11.93
N LEU A 11 0.53 25.97 11.08
CA LEU A 11 0.44 25.71 9.63
C LEU A 11 0.84 24.26 9.24
N PHE A 12 1.42 23.49 10.16
CA PHE A 12 2.02 22.18 9.86
C PHE A 12 1.06 20.99 10.03
N THR A 13 -0.15 21.17 10.55
CA THR A 13 -1.03 20.05 10.97
C THR A 13 -2.05 19.58 9.93
N LEU A 14 -2.10 20.16 8.73
CA LEU A 14 -3.19 19.90 7.76
C LEU A 14 -2.86 18.90 6.61
N LEU A 15 -1.77 18.13 6.68
CA LEU A 15 -1.29 17.28 5.57
C LEU A 15 -1.47 15.74 5.75
N GLY A 16 -2.34 15.27 6.65
CA GLY A 16 -2.31 13.86 7.11
C GLY A 16 -3.40 12.88 6.65
N ALA A 17 -4.38 13.26 5.82
CA ALA A 17 -5.60 12.44 5.66
C ALA A 17 -5.55 11.31 4.61
N SER A 18 -4.59 11.32 3.67
CA SER A 18 -4.54 10.37 2.55
C SER A 18 -3.75 9.09 2.85
N SER A 19 -3.21 8.95 4.07
CA SER A 19 -2.19 7.94 4.41
C SER A 19 -2.76 6.62 4.93
N ALA A 20 -4.01 6.59 5.39
CA ALA A 20 -4.57 5.42 6.07
C ALA A 20 -4.72 4.21 5.13
N LEU A 21 -5.42 4.39 4.00
CA LEU A 21 -5.63 3.32 3.01
C LEU A 21 -4.31 2.81 2.41
N ALA A 22 -3.35 3.70 2.18
CA ALA A 22 -2.03 3.32 1.68
C ALA A 22 -1.25 2.48 2.70
N ALA A 23 -1.35 2.80 4.00
CA ALA A 23 -0.73 2.04 5.08
C ALA A 23 -1.36 0.65 5.25
N GLU A 24 -2.70 0.56 5.15
CA GLU A 24 -3.41 -0.71 5.17
C GLU A 24 -3.02 -1.60 4.00
N CYS A 25 -3.03 -1.07 2.78
CA CYS A 25 -2.62 -1.85 1.61
C CYS A 25 -1.17 -2.33 1.70
N SER A 26 -0.25 -1.60 2.34
CA SER A 26 1.12 -2.09 2.55
C SER A 26 1.16 -3.33 3.44
N THR A 27 0.32 -3.38 4.47
CA THR A 27 0.21 -4.53 5.37
C THR A 27 -0.43 -5.72 4.64
N VAL A 28 -1.57 -5.49 3.98
CA VAL A 28 -2.27 -6.51 3.19
C VAL A 28 -1.39 -7.06 2.08
N GLY A 29 -0.67 -6.20 1.36
CA GLY A 29 0.22 -6.63 0.27
C GLY A 29 1.34 -7.55 0.75
N ARG A 30 1.90 -7.31 1.95
CA ARG A 30 2.94 -8.17 2.51
C ARG A 30 2.37 -9.54 2.84
N GLN A 31 1.21 -9.59 3.50
CA GLN A 31 0.53 -10.84 3.80
C GLN A 31 0.21 -11.64 2.52
N VAL A 32 -0.31 -10.99 1.49
CA VAL A 32 -0.65 -11.63 0.21
C VAL A 32 0.59 -12.16 -0.52
N ALA A 33 1.74 -11.50 -0.38
CA ALA A 33 3.00 -12.00 -0.94
C ALA A 33 3.51 -13.23 -0.17
N ASP A 34 3.46 -13.20 1.17
CA ASP A 34 3.85 -14.31 2.03
C ASP A 34 2.97 -15.55 1.77
N GLU A 35 1.65 -15.36 1.65
CA GLU A 35 0.69 -16.42 1.34
C GLU A 35 0.94 -17.07 -0.03
N GLN A 36 1.43 -16.29 -1.00
CA GLN A 36 1.76 -16.80 -2.33
C GLN A 36 3.19 -17.33 -2.46
N GLY A 37 4.00 -17.24 -1.38
CA GLY A 37 5.41 -17.64 -1.41
C GLY A 37 6.24 -16.80 -2.39
N GLY A 38 5.89 -15.52 -2.55
CA GLY A 38 6.51 -14.61 -3.50
C GLY A 38 6.99 -13.30 -2.86
N GLU A 39 7.58 -12.46 -3.70
CA GLU A 39 8.06 -11.14 -3.31
C GLU A 39 7.03 -10.07 -3.67
N LEU A 40 6.66 -9.23 -2.71
CA LEU A 40 5.83 -8.06 -2.96
C LEU A 40 6.63 -7.02 -3.77
N VAL A 41 6.21 -6.77 -5.01
CA VAL A 41 6.87 -5.78 -5.88
C VAL A 41 6.17 -4.43 -5.81
N LYS A 42 4.84 -4.43 -5.73
CA LYS A 42 4.05 -3.21 -5.72
C LYS A 42 2.73 -3.46 -5.03
N VAL A 43 2.29 -2.46 -4.28
CA VAL A 43 0.91 -2.34 -3.82
C VAL A 43 0.38 -0.98 -4.22
N THR A 44 -0.87 -0.93 -4.68
CA THR A 44 -1.54 0.34 -5.03
C THR A 44 -2.95 0.33 -4.46
N PRO A 45 -3.33 1.32 -3.65
CA PRO A 45 -4.72 1.50 -3.26
C PRO A 45 -5.54 1.94 -4.48
N ALA A 46 -6.71 1.35 -4.66
CA ALA A 46 -7.61 1.61 -5.77
C ALA A 46 -9.07 1.47 -5.32
N VAL A 47 -10.00 1.90 -6.18
CA VAL A 47 -11.44 1.72 -5.97
C VAL A 47 -11.99 0.88 -7.11
N GLU A 48 -12.52 -0.30 -6.80
CA GLU A 48 -13.19 -1.17 -7.77
C GLU A 48 -14.66 -1.35 -7.41
N LYS A 49 -15.55 -1.04 -8.36
CA LYS A 49 -17.01 -1.18 -8.20
C LYS A 49 -17.52 -0.49 -6.92
N GLY A 50 -16.91 0.63 -6.54
CA GLY A 50 -17.27 1.41 -5.35
C GLY A 50 -16.72 0.85 -4.03
N ARG A 51 -15.78 -0.10 -4.06
CA ARG A 51 -15.11 -0.64 -2.88
C ARG A 51 -13.63 -0.31 -2.91
N ASP A 52 -13.07 0.04 -1.76
CA ASP A 52 -11.63 0.20 -1.62
C ASP A 52 -10.95 -1.17 -1.71
N VAL A 53 -9.97 -1.26 -2.59
CA VAL A 53 -9.17 -2.47 -2.84
C VAL A 53 -7.69 -2.13 -2.91
N CYS A 54 -6.87 -3.12 -2.63
CA CYS A 54 -5.43 -3.07 -2.81
C CYS A 54 -5.08 -3.93 -4.01
N ILE A 55 -4.53 -3.31 -5.06
CA ILE A 55 -3.94 -4.04 -6.18
C ILE A 55 -2.53 -4.44 -5.76
N VAL A 56 -2.33 -5.74 -5.57
CA VAL A 56 -1.07 -6.35 -5.11
C VAL A 56 -0.40 -7.03 -6.29
N VAL A 57 0.87 -6.70 -6.51
CA VAL A 57 1.72 -7.34 -7.51
C VAL A 57 2.81 -8.13 -6.80
N VAL A 58 2.76 -9.44 -6.99
CA VAL A 58 3.71 -10.40 -6.41
C VAL A 58 4.52 -11.07 -7.51
N LEU A 59 5.82 -11.25 -7.27
CA LEU A 59 6.66 -12.13 -8.08
C LEU A 59 6.79 -13.48 -7.37
N VAL A 60 6.27 -14.53 -7.99
CA VAL A 60 6.36 -15.89 -7.49
C VAL A 60 7.42 -16.64 -8.29
N GLN A 61 8.41 -17.20 -7.60
CA GLN A 61 9.48 -17.95 -8.26
C GLN A 61 8.92 -19.27 -8.79
N SER A 62 9.34 -19.65 -10.00
CA SER A 62 9.01 -20.96 -10.56
C SER A 62 9.87 -22.03 -9.88
N ALA A 63 9.24 -23.12 -9.45
CA ALA A 63 9.94 -24.25 -8.84
C ALA A 63 10.98 -24.88 -9.78
N ASP A 64 10.75 -24.81 -11.09
CA ASP A 64 11.61 -25.41 -12.11
C ASP A 64 12.75 -24.49 -12.58
N GLY A 65 12.98 -23.36 -11.88
CA GLY A 65 13.97 -22.35 -12.28
C GLY A 65 13.57 -21.53 -13.52
N GLY A 66 12.31 -21.64 -13.93
CA GLY A 66 11.72 -20.83 -14.99
C GLY A 66 11.58 -19.35 -14.61
N LYS A 67 11.08 -18.56 -15.56
CA LYS A 67 10.85 -17.12 -15.35
C LYS A 67 9.88 -16.91 -14.17
N PRO A 68 10.15 -15.94 -13.26
CA PRO A 68 9.22 -15.58 -12.20
C PRO A 68 7.86 -15.18 -12.77
N SER A 69 6.81 -15.72 -12.15
CA SER A 69 5.43 -15.41 -12.47
C SER A 69 5.05 -14.11 -11.78
N ARG A 70 4.58 -13.15 -12.58
CA ARG A 70 4.02 -11.91 -12.04
C ARG A 70 2.53 -12.12 -11.82
N VAL A 71 2.13 -12.13 -10.57
CA VAL A 71 0.75 -12.31 -10.15
C VAL A 71 0.21 -10.95 -9.70
N GLU A 72 -0.90 -10.54 -10.28
CA GLU A 72 -1.61 -9.31 -9.92
C GLU A 72 -2.99 -9.67 -9.39
N VAL A 73 -3.27 -9.26 -8.16
CA VAL A 73 -4.53 -9.57 -7.48
C VAL A 73 -5.11 -8.32 -6.85
N ALA A 74 -6.41 -8.14 -6.98
CA ALA A 74 -7.17 -7.13 -6.24
C ALA A 74 -7.76 -7.78 -4.99
N VAL A 75 -7.41 -7.26 -3.82
CA VAL A 75 -7.94 -7.71 -2.53
C VAL A 75 -8.66 -6.56 -1.84
N PRO A 76 -9.74 -6.79 -1.08
CA PRO A 76 -10.38 -5.73 -0.31
C PRO A 76 -9.39 -5.03 0.63
N ALA A 77 -9.46 -3.70 0.70
CA ALA A 77 -8.97 -2.98 1.87
C ALA A 77 -9.90 -3.27 3.06
N GLY A 78 -9.38 -3.20 4.29
CA GLY A 78 -10.00 -3.72 5.51
C GLY A 78 -11.42 -3.24 5.81
#